data_AF-A0A522VDC8-F1
#
_entry.id   AF-A0A522VDC8-F1
#
_cell.length_a   1.000
_cell.length_b   1.000
_cell.length_c   1.000
_cell.angle_alpha   90.00
_cell.angle_beta   90.00
_cell.angle_gamma   90.00
#
_symmetry.space_group_name_H-M   'P 1'
#
loop_
_entity.id
_entity.type
_entity.pdbx_description
1 polymer ?
#
loop_
_entity_poly.entity_id
_entity_poly.type
_entity_poly.pdbx_seq_one_letter_code
_entity_poly.pdbx_strand_id
1 'polypeptide(L)'
;MKMIRPLLLTLCSLLMLSGLAHAKSDIPDFADLKAQYVEDHPGKGSHAQYWEPIPIQKYWNPRNFYKPPATVTGEVTRAACVSCHQAVTPGAYHAWKDSGHANLQRIRDMPNSLDARYYKKEKLAEVERQLVKQGLLKEGQPLAEVGCIDCHGGVGKQSIRHDQDLVMPDRAACGTCHTPEFAEAESEKNQEWPQKQWGKGHPSHAVDWAANVETAIWAAMPQREIAQGCDMCHYQQNKCDGCHTRHTFSAAEARQPEACATCHNGVDHNEWENYLTSKHGTVYQTQKKNWNFEAQLKDSFTQGHYTAPTCQTCHFEFKGEYSHNLVRKVRWAFNPTPAIADNLNHPWFQERKEAWQDTCANCHSASFGEAYLTAADKGTIQGLKVEQEAKKIVEALHKDGLLVGQKTNRPAPPAPEKDAAGGFFQLFWAKGNSPSHVERVYADMWEHDVIKLYKGIFHANPGGFTYTEGWSELMRDYAEIMDANTQLRERAGQKVKTSDAASGDSGLGRLALGVVLLGAGIVVLRRRKP
;
A
#
# COMPACT_ATOMS: atom_id res chain seq x y z
N MET A 1 62.79 14.81 -29.91
CA MET A 1 63.00 13.97 -28.71
C MET A 1 62.23 14.61 -27.56
N LYS A 2 61.38 13.81 -26.91
CA LYS A 2 60.31 14.12 -25.93
C LYS A 2 60.76 15.09 -24.84
N MET A 3 60.19 16.30 -24.67
CA MET A 3 58.93 16.65 -23.97
C MET A 3 58.69 15.91 -22.64
N ILE A 4 58.78 16.65 -21.52
CA ILE A 4 57.82 16.70 -20.39
C ILE A 4 58.17 17.95 -19.56
N ARG A 5 57.23 18.89 -19.47
CA ARG A 5 57.16 20.02 -18.51
C ARG A 5 56.10 19.63 -17.46
N PRO A 6 56.25 19.95 -16.17
CA PRO A 6 55.16 19.81 -15.22
C PRO A 6 54.22 21.01 -15.37
N LEU A 7 52.95 20.72 -15.67
CA LEU A 7 51.87 21.70 -15.70
C LEU A 7 51.35 21.88 -14.26
N LEU A 8 51.53 23.07 -13.69
CA LEU A 8 50.77 23.50 -12.52
C LEU A 8 49.30 23.60 -12.94
N LEU A 9 48.47 22.65 -12.52
CA LEU A 9 47.02 22.80 -12.56
C LEU A 9 46.57 23.57 -11.32
N THR A 10 46.24 24.84 -11.52
CA THR A 10 45.44 25.64 -10.60
C THR A 10 44.03 25.05 -10.58
N LEU A 11 43.74 24.21 -9.59
CA LEU A 11 42.39 23.73 -9.32
C LEU A 11 41.59 24.91 -8.75
N CYS A 12 40.89 25.64 -9.62
CA CYS A 12 39.83 26.55 -9.22
C CYS A 12 38.66 25.70 -8.71
N SER A 13 38.63 25.48 -7.39
CA SER A 13 37.49 24.90 -6.69
C SER A 13 36.31 25.85 -6.79
N LEU A 14 35.51 25.72 -7.85
CA LEU A 14 34.14 26.21 -7.90
C LEU A 14 33.32 25.40 -6.88
N LEU A 15 33.36 25.86 -5.63
CA LEU A 15 32.35 25.61 -4.62
C LEU A 15 31.04 26.21 -5.13
N MET A 16 30.34 25.47 -5.97
CA MET A 16 28.89 25.63 -6.15
C MET A 16 28.26 25.20 -4.82
N LEU A 17 28.13 26.15 -3.88
CA LEU A 17 27.09 26.07 -2.87
C LEU A 17 25.75 26.14 -3.62
N SER A 18 25.25 25.00 -4.08
CA SER A 18 23.83 24.81 -4.33
C SER A 18 23.14 24.83 -2.96
N GLY A 19 22.90 26.04 -2.46
CA GLY A 19 21.89 26.27 -1.45
C GLY A 19 20.55 25.86 -2.03
N LEU A 20 20.20 24.59 -1.86
CA LEU A 20 18.83 24.11 -1.95
C LEU A 20 18.09 24.70 -0.73
N ALA A 21 17.83 26.01 -0.79
CA ALA A 21 16.68 26.57 -0.14
C ALA A 21 15.48 25.87 -0.80
N HIS A 22 15.05 24.76 -0.22
CA HIS A 22 13.72 24.25 -0.46
C HIS A 22 12.80 25.40 -0.03
N ALA A 23 12.22 26.09 -1.01
CA ALA A 23 11.02 26.85 -0.76
C ALA A 23 10.09 25.89 -0.03
N LYS A 24 9.76 26.19 1.24
CA LYS A 24 8.63 25.53 1.91
C LYS A 24 7.50 25.68 0.91
N SER A 25 7.07 24.57 0.28
CA SER A 25 5.91 24.60 -0.58
C SER A 25 4.80 25.23 0.24
N ASP A 26 4.23 26.34 -0.24
CA ASP A 26 3.18 27.03 0.49
C ASP A 26 2.09 26.00 0.83
N ILE A 27 1.85 25.80 2.13
CA ILE A 27 0.83 24.86 2.62
C ILE A 27 -0.48 25.32 1.97
N PRO A 28 -1.16 24.44 1.20
CA PRO A 28 -2.36 24.86 0.49
C PRO A 28 -3.41 25.37 1.46
N ASP A 29 -4.29 26.26 0.99
CA ASP A 29 -5.34 26.78 1.84
C ASP A 29 -6.30 25.66 2.27
N PHE A 30 -6.63 25.61 3.57
CA PHE A 30 -7.49 24.56 4.10
C PHE A 30 -8.90 24.60 3.49
N ALA A 31 -9.44 25.79 3.19
CA ALA A 31 -10.76 25.90 2.60
C ALA A 31 -10.80 25.26 1.21
N ASP A 32 -9.76 25.50 0.39
CA ASP A 32 -9.62 24.91 -0.94
C ASP A 32 -9.40 23.40 -0.86
N LEU A 33 -8.51 22.93 0.03
CA LEU A 33 -8.29 21.49 0.25
C LEU A 33 -9.57 20.79 0.69
N LYS A 34 -10.31 21.38 1.63
CA LYS A 34 -11.58 20.84 2.09
C LYS A 34 -12.60 20.82 0.96
N ALA A 35 -12.73 21.90 0.18
CA ALA A 35 -13.65 21.96 -0.94
C ALA A 35 -13.37 20.86 -1.97
N GLN A 36 -12.09 20.68 -2.34
CA GLN A 36 -11.67 19.63 -3.26
C GLN A 36 -11.93 18.23 -2.68
N TYR A 37 -11.61 18.00 -1.41
CA TYR A 37 -11.90 16.74 -0.72
C TYR A 37 -13.40 16.40 -0.75
N VAL A 38 -14.25 17.40 -0.52
CA VAL A 38 -15.71 17.27 -0.58
C VAL A 38 -16.20 16.94 -1.99
N GLU A 39 -15.68 17.65 -2.99
CA GLU A 39 -16.08 17.51 -4.40
C GLU A 39 -15.68 16.14 -4.96
N ASP A 40 -14.47 15.69 -4.65
CA ASP A 40 -13.91 14.41 -5.13
C ASP A 40 -14.47 13.18 -4.41
N HIS A 41 -15.22 13.36 -3.32
CA HIS A 41 -15.66 12.25 -2.50
C HIS A 41 -16.68 11.38 -3.25
N PRO A 42 -16.45 10.07 -3.43
CA PRO A 42 -17.28 9.24 -4.33
C PRO A 42 -18.69 8.96 -3.76
N GLY A 43 -18.91 9.21 -2.47
CA GLY A 43 -20.20 8.96 -1.82
C GLY A 43 -20.56 7.48 -1.86
N LYS A 44 -21.66 7.15 -2.56
CA LYS A 44 -22.10 5.76 -2.83
C LYS A 44 -21.46 5.13 -4.09
N GLY A 45 -20.65 5.89 -4.85
CA GLY A 45 -20.07 5.47 -6.13
C GLY A 45 -21.07 5.40 -7.28
N SER A 46 -20.58 5.05 -8.47
CA SER A 46 -21.39 4.89 -9.69
C SER A 46 -22.36 3.70 -9.61
N HIS A 47 -22.12 2.77 -8.68
CA HIS A 47 -22.96 1.60 -8.42
C HIS A 47 -24.00 1.80 -7.32
N ALA A 48 -24.27 3.06 -6.91
CA ALA A 48 -25.14 3.40 -5.77
C ALA A 48 -26.54 2.75 -5.77
N GLN A 49 -27.09 2.42 -6.94
CA GLN A 49 -28.42 1.82 -7.08
C GLN A 49 -28.47 0.32 -6.72
N TYR A 50 -27.32 -0.35 -6.60
CA TYR A 50 -27.23 -1.79 -6.35
C TYR A 50 -27.06 -2.17 -4.88
N TRP A 51 -26.85 -1.18 -4.00
CA TRP A 51 -26.60 -1.43 -2.58
C TRP A 51 -27.15 -0.32 -1.70
N GLU A 52 -27.42 -0.65 -0.44
CA GLU A 52 -27.79 0.30 0.61
C GLU A 52 -26.88 0.15 1.83
N PRO A 53 -26.60 1.24 2.57
CA PRO A 53 -25.77 1.18 3.76
C PRO A 53 -26.47 0.35 4.85
N ILE A 54 -25.74 -0.59 5.46
CA ILE A 54 -26.16 -1.23 6.70
C ILE A 54 -25.76 -0.34 7.89
N PRO A 55 -26.23 -0.60 9.13
CA PRO A 55 -26.05 0.33 10.24
C PRO A 55 -24.61 0.75 10.57
N ILE A 56 -23.60 -0.08 10.22
CA ILE A 56 -22.19 0.21 10.51
C ILE A 56 -21.54 1.19 9.50
N GLN A 57 -22.06 1.32 8.26
CA GLN A 57 -21.46 2.19 7.23
C GLN A 57 -21.38 3.65 7.64
N LYS A 58 -22.22 4.09 8.58
CA LYS A 58 -22.15 5.42 9.16
C LYS A 58 -20.85 5.73 9.91
N TYR A 59 -20.04 4.73 10.21
CA TYR A 59 -18.71 4.89 10.82
C TYR A 59 -17.57 4.70 9.82
N TRP A 60 -17.82 4.06 8.67
CA TRP A 60 -16.82 3.89 7.60
C TRP A 60 -16.83 5.04 6.62
N ASN A 61 -18.02 5.54 6.26
CA ASN A 61 -18.21 6.77 5.52
C ASN A 61 -19.16 7.70 6.30
N PRO A 62 -18.64 8.38 7.34
CA PRO A 62 -19.46 9.24 8.18
C PRO A 62 -20.03 10.44 7.44
N ARG A 63 -19.28 10.97 6.47
CA ARG A 63 -19.69 12.12 5.65
C ARG A 63 -21.04 11.90 4.98
N ASN A 64 -21.28 10.70 4.44
CA ASN A 64 -22.50 10.40 3.70
C ASN A 64 -23.61 9.77 4.54
N PHE A 65 -23.26 9.03 5.62
CA PHE A 65 -24.24 8.18 6.31
C PHE A 65 -24.40 8.46 7.81
N TYR A 66 -23.52 9.27 8.42
CA TYR A 66 -23.63 9.55 9.86
C TYR A 66 -24.80 10.47 10.19
N LYS A 67 -25.54 10.06 11.22
CA LYS A 67 -26.53 10.88 11.90
C LYS A 67 -26.32 10.72 13.41
N PRO A 68 -26.41 11.81 14.19
CA PRO A 68 -26.35 11.74 15.64
C PRO A 68 -27.38 10.76 16.24
N PRO A 69 -27.08 10.13 17.38
CA PRO A 69 -28.06 9.32 18.09
C PRO A 69 -29.10 10.20 18.79
N ALA A 70 -30.33 9.73 18.86
CA ALA A 70 -31.44 10.42 19.54
C ALA A 70 -31.55 10.08 21.05
N THR A 71 -30.64 9.27 21.59
CA THR A 71 -30.72 8.75 22.97
C THR A 71 -30.38 9.78 24.04
N VAL A 72 -29.51 10.74 23.74
CA VAL A 72 -29.19 11.88 24.60
C VAL A 72 -29.60 13.14 23.86
N THR A 73 -30.52 13.90 24.45
CA THR A 73 -31.09 15.10 23.85
C THR A 73 -30.66 16.35 24.60
N GLY A 74 -30.61 17.47 23.90
CA GLY A 74 -30.30 18.77 24.49
C GLY A 74 -28.84 19.18 24.37
N GLU A 75 -28.54 20.34 24.94
CA GLU A 75 -27.24 20.98 24.87
C GLU A 75 -26.27 20.37 25.89
N VAL A 76 -25.11 19.93 25.40
CA VAL A 76 -24.01 19.40 26.21
C VAL A 76 -22.79 20.29 26.08
N THR A 77 -22.19 20.64 27.21
CA THR A 77 -20.98 21.48 27.26
C THR A 77 -19.72 20.63 27.12
N ARG A 78 -18.60 21.27 26.78
CA ARG A 78 -17.26 20.64 26.76
C ARG A 78 -16.96 19.83 28.03
N ALA A 79 -17.24 20.40 29.21
CA ALA A 79 -17.01 19.72 30.48
C ALA A 79 -17.99 18.55 30.71
N ALA A 80 -19.25 18.69 30.24
CA ALA A 80 -20.23 17.62 30.30
C ALA A 80 -19.84 16.41 29.42
N CYS A 81 -19.23 16.66 28.25
CA CYS A 81 -18.70 15.58 27.41
C CYS A 81 -17.71 14.70 28.19
N VAL A 82 -16.72 15.32 28.82
CA VAL A 82 -15.66 14.61 29.56
C VAL A 82 -16.23 13.86 30.78
N SER A 83 -16.99 14.57 31.63
CA SER A 83 -17.52 13.99 32.87
C SER A 83 -18.50 12.83 32.63
N CYS A 84 -19.36 12.94 31.61
CA CYS A 84 -20.28 11.87 31.25
C CYS A 84 -19.54 10.67 30.62
N HIS A 85 -18.66 10.91 29.63
CA HIS A 85 -17.96 9.84 28.94
C HIS A 85 -16.87 9.17 29.77
N GLN A 86 -16.40 9.79 30.85
CA GLN A 86 -15.61 9.11 31.87
C GLN A 86 -16.36 7.92 32.49
N ALA A 87 -17.69 8.00 32.62
CA ALA A 87 -18.53 6.92 33.14
C ALA A 87 -19.09 6.03 32.03
N VAL A 88 -19.57 6.62 30.92
CA VAL A 88 -20.28 5.89 29.86
C VAL A 88 -19.34 5.17 28.89
N THR A 89 -18.18 5.76 28.57
CA THR A 89 -17.19 5.18 27.66
C THR A 89 -15.76 5.33 28.22
N PRO A 90 -15.46 4.70 29.38
CA PRO A 90 -14.22 4.95 30.12
C PRO A 90 -12.97 4.68 29.28
N GLY A 91 -12.96 3.67 28.40
CA GLY A 91 -11.82 3.39 27.53
C GLY A 91 -11.47 4.54 26.58
N ALA A 92 -12.47 5.18 25.96
CA ALA A 92 -12.25 6.34 25.10
C ALA A 92 -11.78 7.56 25.91
N TYR A 93 -12.36 7.76 27.11
CA TYR A 93 -11.92 8.81 28.02
C TYR A 93 -10.46 8.64 28.44
N HIS A 94 -10.05 7.44 28.86
CA HIS A 94 -8.66 7.18 29.28
C HIS A 94 -7.67 7.36 28.13
N ALA A 95 -7.98 6.81 26.94
CA ALA A 95 -7.14 6.99 25.76
C ALA A 95 -6.97 8.47 25.38
N TRP A 96 -8.06 9.26 25.38
CA TRP A 96 -7.99 10.71 25.15
C TRP A 96 -7.18 11.41 26.25
N LYS A 97 -7.46 11.12 27.53
CA LYS A 97 -6.80 11.75 28.68
C LYS A 97 -5.28 11.57 28.65
N ASP A 98 -4.80 10.44 28.16
CA ASP A 98 -3.37 10.13 28.08
C ASP A 98 -2.72 10.58 26.75
N SER A 99 -3.53 11.04 25.79
CA SER A 99 -3.06 11.50 24.48
C SER A 99 -2.34 12.86 24.51
N GLY A 100 -1.66 13.19 23.42
CA GLY A 100 -1.14 14.54 23.18
C GLY A 100 -2.25 15.60 23.09
N HIS A 101 -3.43 15.24 22.56
CA HIS A 101 -4.56 16.14 22.38
C HIS A 101 -5.10 16.71 23.72
N ALA A 102 -5.17 15.88 24.77
CA ALA A 102 -5.57 16.35 26.10
C ALA A 102 -4.45 17.07 26.86
N ASN A 103 -3.20 17.02 26.39
CA ASN A 103 -2.01 17.42 27.15
C ASN A 103 -1.06 18.35 26.38
N LEU A 104 -1.59 19.33 25.65
CA LEU A 104 -0.78 20.25 24.83
C LEU A 104 0.25 21.03 25.65
N GLN A 105 -0.02 21.29 26.93
CA GLN A 105 0.93 21.95 27.82
C GLN A 105 2.21 21.12 28.02
N ARG A 106 2.13 19.78 28.05
CA ARG A 106 3.32 18.91 28.15
C ARG A 106 4.24 19.07 26.93
N ILE A 107 3.67 19.37 25.76
CA ILE A 107 4.44 19.66 24.55
C ILE A 107 5.14 21.01 24.70
N ARG A 108 4.43 22.05 25.18
CA ARG A 108 5.00 23.39 25.39
C ARG A 108 6.13 23.41 26.41
N ASP A 109 5.95 22.69 27.51
CA ASP A 109 6.89 22.66 28.64
C ASP A 109 8.10 21.75 28.37
N MET A 110 8.14 21.06 27.24
CA MET A 110 9.25 20.18 26.89
C MET A 110 10.56 20.97 26.84
N PRO A 111 11.51 20.71 27.76
CA PRO A 111 12.63 21.63 28.04
C PRO A 111 13.86 21.36 27.18
N ASN A 112 13.96 20.16 26.60
CA ASN A 112 15.20 19.66 26.01
C ASN A 112 15.02 19.43 24.51
N SER A 113 15.83 20.12 23.69
CA SER A 113 15.89 19.90 22.25
C SER A 113 16.47 18.54 21.85
N LEU A 114 17.10 17.83 22.79
CA LEU A 114 17.58 16.44 22.61
C LEU A 114 16.49 15.39 22.91
N ASP A 115 15.32 15.77 23.41
CA ASP A 115 14.18 14.85 23.48
C ASP A 115 13.69 14.56 22.06
N ALA A 116 13.59 13.29 21.69
CA ALA A 116 13.16 12.87 20.34
C ALA A 116 11.75 13.36 19.96
N ARG A 117 10.97 13.85 20.93
CA ARG A 117 9.64 14.42 20.73
C ARG A 117 9.66 15.93 20.49
N TYR A 118 10.81 16.59 20.56
CA TYR A 118 10.89 18.06 20.53
C TYR A 118 10.27 18.68 19.27
N TYR A 119 10.34 17.98 18.12
CA TYR A 119 9.67 18.40 16.87
C TYR A 119 8.16 18.65 17.03
N LYS A 120 7.50 18.03 18.03
CA LYS A 120 6.07 18.24 18.31
C LYS A 120 5.78 19.69 18.73
N LYS A 121 6.75 20.43 19.28
CA LYS A 121 6.59 21.86 19.58
C LYS A 121 6.40 22.69 18.31
N GLU A 122 7.19 22.40 17.28
CA GLU A 122 7.06 23.07 15.98
C GLU A 122 5.72 22.70 15.33
N LYS A 123 5.31 21.43 15.40
CA LYS A 123 4.00 21.00 14.91
C LYS A 123 2.83 21.66 15.65
N LEU A 124 2.90 21.81 16.98
CA LEU A 124 1.88 22.53 17.74
C LEU A 124 1.79 24.01 17.33
N ALA A 125 2.94 24.66 17.15
CA ALA A 125 2.97 26.05 16.68
C ALA A 125 2.40 26.18 15.24
N GLU A 126 2.62 25.19 14.38
CA GLU A 126 2.00 25.14 13.04
C GLU A 126 0.47 24.98 13.14
N VAL A 127 -0.02 24.07 13.98
CA VAL A 127 -1.46 23.91 14.23
C VAL A 127 -2.09 25.23 14.68
N GLU A 128 -1.48 25.92 15.64
CA GLU A 128 -1.98 27.22 16.12
C GLU A 128 -2.00 28.28 15.00
N ARG A 129 -0.95 28.34 14.17
CA ARG A 129 -0.93 29.23 12.99
C ARG A 129 -2.07 28.93 12.01
N GLN A 130 -2.31 27.66 11.70
CA GLN A 130 -3.39 27.27 10.79
C GLN A 130 -4.77 27.62 11.37
N LEU A 131 -4.98 27.41 12.67
CA LEU A 131 -6.23 27.80 13.34
C LEU A 131 -6.42 29.32 13.38
N VAL A 132 -5.35 30.11 13.58
CA VAL A 132 -5.40 31.58 13.49
C VAL A 132 -5.75 32.03 12.07
N LYS A 133 -5.10 31.44 11.05
CA LYS A 133 -5.38 31.73 9.63
C LYS A 133 -6.86 31.46 9.27
N GLN A 134 -7.44 30.43 9.86
CA GLN A 134 -8.85 30.07 9.69
C GLN A 134 -9.83 30.86 10.59
N GLY A 135 -9.33 31.73 11.48
CA GLY A 135 -10.16 32.48 12.43
C GLY A 135 -10.77 31.64 13.57
N LEU A 136 -10.25 30.42 13.78
CA LEU A 136 -10.70 29.48 14.83
C LEU A 136 -9.93 29.65 16.15
N LEU A 137 -8.81 30.38 16.13
CA LEU A 137 -8.00 30.73 17.29
C LEU A 137 -7.59 32.20 17.16
N LYS A 138 -7.58 32.95 18.27
CA LYS A 138 -7.11 34.34 18.24
C LYS A 138 -5.60 34.38 18.13
N GLU A 139 -5.06 35.37 17.43
CA GLU A 139 -3.62 35.58 17.36
C GLU A 139 -3.02 35.74 18.77
N GLY A 140 -1.94 35.00 19.04
CA GLY A 140 -1.29 34.95 20.36
C GLY A 140 -2.03 34.14 21.43
N GLN A 141 -3.24 33.63 21.17
CA GLN A 141 -3.93 32.73 22.09
C GLN A 141 -3.42 31.29 21.89
N PRO A 142 -2.90 30.63 22.94
CA PRO A 142 -2.52 29.23 22.83
C PRO A 142 -3.74 28.31 22.76
N LEU A 143 -3.66 27.24 21.98
CA LEU A 143 -4.66 26.17 21.98
C LEU A 143 -4.56 25.39 23.30
N ALA A 144 -5.56 25.49 24.16
CA ALA A 144 -5.48 24.90 25.51
C ALA A 144 -5.42 23.36 25.47
N GLU A 145 -6.33 22.75 24.70
CA GLU A 145 -6.48 21.31 24.50
C GLU A 145 -7.20 21.05 23.16
N VAL A 146 -7.20 19.79 22.72
CA VAL A 146 -8.14 19.27 21.72
C VAL A 146 -9.02 18.25 22.43
N GLY A 147 -10.23 18.66 22.79
CA GLY A 147 -11.21 17.89 23.55
C GLY A 147 -12.20 17.14 22.66
N CYS A 148 -13.10 16.37 23.28
CA CYS A 148 -14.13 15.61 22.58
C CYS A 148 -14.95 16.50 21.62
N ILE A 149 -15.33 17.70 22.08
CA ILE A 149 -16.17 18.62 21.31
C ILE A 149 -15.45 19.24 20.12
N ASP A 150 -14.11 19.39 20.17
CA ASP A 150 -13.35 19.96 19.04
C ASP A 150 -13.41 19.05 17.82
N CYS A 151 -13.35 17.74 18.04
CA CYS A 151 -13.47 16.74 16.98
C CYS A 151 -14.92 16.39 16.65
N HIS A 152 -15.75 16.16 17.67
CA HIS A 152 -17.12 15.66 17.49
C HIS A 152 -18.20 16.75 17.39
N GLY A 153 -17.83 18.03 17.47
CA GLY A 153 -18.75 19.17 17.38
C GLY A 153 -18.20 20.35 16.56
N GLY A 154 -16.88 20.47 16.47
CA GLY A 154 -16.15 21.49 15.75
C GLY A 154 -15.18 22.26 16.65
N VAL A 155 -13.99 22.57 16.11
CA VAL A 155 -12.91 23.24 16.84
C VAL A 155 -13.37 24.55 17.46
N GLY A 156 -13.07 24.75 18.74
CA GLY A 156 -13.36 25.99 19.47
C GLY A 156 -14.78 26.07 20.05
N LYS A 157 -15.69 25.14 19.73
CA LYS A 157 -17.03 25.11 20.32
C LYS A 157 -16.98 24.85 21.84
N GLN A 158 -17.94 25.44 22.55
CA GLN A 158 -18.10 25.30 24.00
C GLN A 158 -19.27 24.37 24.38
N SER A 159 -20.27 24.28 23.51
CA SER A 159 -21.41 23.37 23.62
C SER A 159 -21.89 22.92 22.25
N ILE A 160 -22.60 21.79 22.23
CA ILE A 160 -23.30 21.25 21.06
C ILE A 160 -24.62 20.63 21.47
N ARG A 161 -25.57 20.52 20.55
CA ARG A 161 -26.72 19.61 20.72
C ARG A 161 -26.32 18.18 20.39
N HIS A 162 -26.32 17.29 21.38
CA HIS A 162 -25.84 15.92 21.18
C HIS A 162 -26.64 15.14 20.11
N ASP A 163 -27.93 15.42 20.00
CA ASP A 163 -28.88 14.80 19.07
C ASP A 163 -28.88 15.41 17.65
N GLN A 164 -28.12 16.50 17.42
CA GLN A 164 -28.16 17.24 16.16
C GLN A 164 -26.77 17.58 15.59
N ASP A 165 -25.87 18.03 16.45
CA ASP A 165 -24.59 18.61 16.06
C ASP A 165 -23.41 17.62 16.19
N LEU A 166 -23.63 16.46 16.81
CA LEU A 166 -22.59 15.45 16.97
C LEU A 166 -22.14 14.91 15.61
N VAL A 167 -20.84 14.84 15.36
CA VAL A 167 -20.27 14.28 14.13
C VAL A 167 -19.29 13.15 14.42
N MET A 168 -19.13 12.25 13.47
CA MET A 168 -17.93 11.41 13.38
C MET A 168 -16.88 12.17 12.57
N PRO A 169 -15.68 12.42 13.13
CA PRO A 169 -14.65 13.20 12.45
C PRO A 169 -14.19 12.49 11.16
N ASP A 170 -14.32 13.18 10.04
CA ASP A 170 -13.74 12.78 8.76
C ASP A 170 -12.30 13.34 8.61
N ARG A 171 -11.64 13.09 7.48
CA ARG A 171 -10.28 13.64 7.24
C ARG A 171 -10.23 15.15 7.31
N ALA A 172 -11.27 15.84 6.82
CA ALA A 172 -11.32 17.30 6.83
C ALA A 172 -11.44 17.87 8.25
N ALA A 173 -12.14 17.19 9.15
CA ALA A 173 -12.15 17.55 10.56
C ALA A 173 -10.74 17.51 11.17
N CYS A 174 -9.93 16.50 10.84
CA CYS A 174 -8.52 16.43 11.25
C CYS A 174 -7.67 17.54 10.59
N GLY A 175 -7.87 17.76 9.28
CA GLY A 175 -7.15 18.74 8.47
C GLY A 175 -7.36 20.20 8.88
N THR A 176 -8.39 20.48 9.68
CA THR A 176 -8.63 21.80 10.29
C THR A 176 -7.42 22.23 11.15
N CYS A 177 -6.80 21.28 11.86
CA CYS A 177 -5.57 21.52 12.63
C CYS A 177 -4.33 21.02 11.86
N HIS A 178 -4.42 19.81 11.30
CA HIS A 178 -3.32 19.11 10.64
C HIS A 178 -3.35 19.34 9.12
N THR A 179 -3.39 20.60 8.71
CA THR A 179 -3.48 20.99 7.29
C THR A 179 -2.32 20.44 6.47
N PRO A 180 -1.04 20.46 6.93
CA PRO A 180 0.06 19.88 6.18
C PRO A 180 -0.11 18.38 5.94
N GLU A 181 -0.39 17.58 6.98
CA GLU A 181 -0.56 16.14 6.84
C GLU A 181 -1.79 15.78 5.99
N PHE A 182 -2.87 16.56 6.09
CA PHE A 182 -4.03 16.40 5.23
C PHE A 182 -3.69 16.69 3.75
N ALA A 183 -2.97 17.78 3.48
CA ALA A 183 -2.52 18.12 2.13
C ALA A 183 -1.55 17.06 1.55
N GLU A 184 -0.60 16.58 2.36
CA GLU A 184 0.31 15.50 1.98
C GLU A 184 -0.48 14.26 1.55
N ALA A 185 -1.47 13.86 2.33
CA ALA A 185 -2.23 12.66 2.02
C ALA A 185 -3.18 12.84 0.83
N GLU A 186 -3.86 13.98 0.70
CA GLU A 186 -4.69 14.28 -0.48
C GLU A 186 -3.84 14.40 -1.76
N SER A 187 -2.56 14.76 -1.65
CA SER A 187 -1.66 14.84 -2.81
C SER A 187 -1.41 13.49 -3.50
N GLU A 188 -1.76 12.36 -2.87
CA GLU A 188 -1.73 11.05 -3.53
C GLU A 188 -2.66 11.02 -4.77
N LYS A 189 -3.77 11.79 -4.77
CA LYS A 189 -4.68 11.94 -5.92
C LYS A 189 -4.00 12.49 -7.16
N ASN A 190 -2.87 13.17 -7.02
CA ASN A 190 -2.11 13.74 -8.14
C ASN A 190 -1.24 12.69 -8.85
N GLN A 191 -1.17 11.45 -8.35
CA GLN A 191 -0.45 10.39 -9.03
C GLN A 191 -1.09 10.05 -10.37
N GLU A 192 -0.29 10.07 -11.42
CA GLU A 192 -0.69 9.65 -12.76
C GLU A 192 0.30 8.64 -13.32
N TRP A 193 -0.24 7.54 -13.82
CA TRP A 193 0.53 6.47 -14.44
C TRP A 193 0.79 6.78 -15.91
N PRO A 194 2.03 6.68 -16.40
CA PRO A 194 2.41 7.18 -17.73
C PRO A 194 1.73 6.43 -18.89
N GLN A 195 1.28 5.19 -18.71
CA GLN A 195 0.48 4.44 -19.68
C GLN A 195 -0.95 4.15 -19.19
N LYS A 196 -1.43 4.92 -18.19
CA LYS A 196 -2.76 4.72 -17.57
C LYS A 196 -2.99 3.29 -17.07
N GLN A 197 -1.94 2.67 -16.54
CA GLN A 197 -2.02 1.32 -15.94
C GLN A 197 -3.05 1.28 -14.80
N TRP A 198 -3.16 2.38 -14.06
CA TRP A 198 -4.22 2.62 -13.09
C TRP A 198 -4.87 3.96 -13.35
N GLY A 199 -6.11 4.12 -12.84
CA GLY A 199 -6.78 5.42 -12.80
C GLY A 199 -5.96 6.45 -12.02
N LYS A 200 -6.20 7.74 -12.31
CA LYS A 200 -5.56 8.84 -11.57
C LYS A 200 -5.79 8.67 -10.06
N GLY A 201 -4.75 8.92 -9.27
CA GLY A 201 -4.74 8.75 -7.82
C GLY A 201 -4.69 7.30 -7.34
N HIS A 202 -4.83 6.30 -8.21
CA HIS A 202 -4.82 4.89 -7.81
C HIS A 202 -3.44 4.23 -7.95
N PRO A 203 -3.17 3.16 -7.20
CA PRO A 203 -3.77 2.88 -5.88
C PRO A 203 -3.25 3.91 -4.85
N SER A 204 -4.09 4.36 -3.92
CA SER A 204 -3.68 5.22 -2.81
C SER A 204 -4.70 5.22 -1.66
N HIS A 205 -4.30 5.71 -0.49
CA HIS A 205 -5.22 5.89 0.64
C HIS A 205 -6.19 7.05 0.41
N ALA A 206 -5.85 8.01 -0.45
CA ALA A 206 -6.73 9.13 -0.76
C ALA A 206 -7.92 8.75 -1.67
N VAL A 207 -7.93 7.54 -2.25
CA VAL A 207 -9.01 7.04 -3.12
C VAL A 207 -9.40 5.59 -2.81
N ASP A 208 -9.07 5.08 -1.63
CA ASP A 208 -9.31 3.68 -1.27
C ASP A 208 -10.82 3.36 -1.14
N TRP A 209 -11.60 4.26 -0.56
CA TRP A 209 -13.06 4.14 -0.49
C TRP A 209 -13.68 4.20 -1.89
N ALA A 210 -13.16 5.08 -2.77
CA ALA A 210 -13.57 5.13 -4.17
C ALA A 210 -13.32 3.79 -4.87
N ALA A 211 -12.13 3.20 -4.73
CA ALA A 211 -11.83 1.88 -5.29
C ALA A 211 -12.78 0.79 -4.77
N ASN A 212 -13.14 0.83 -3.48
CA ASN A 212 -14.06 -0.14 -2.88
C ASN A 212 -15.48 -0.02 -3.44
N VAL A 213 -16.08 1.18 -3.45
CA VAL A 213 -17.47 1.37 -3.89
C VAL A 213 -17.67 1.26 -5.41
N GLU A 214 -16.60 1.40 -6.19
CA GLU A 214 -16.60 1.16 -7.64
C GLU A 214 -16.32 -0.30 -8.00
N THR A 215 -16.05 -1.16 -7.01
CA THR A 215 -15.89 -2.61 -7.24
C THR A 215 -17.27 -3.23 -7.47
N ALA A 216 -17.55 -3.68 -8.71
CA ALA A 216 -18.88 -4.14 -9.11
C ALA A 216 -19.42 -5.29 -8.23
N ILE A 217 -18.60 -6.32 -7.95
CA ILE A 217 -19.04 -7.40 -7.05
C ILE A 217 -19.29 -6.95 -5.62
N TRP A 218 -18.51 -5.99 -5.10
CA TRP A 218 -18.76 -5.40 -3.78
C TRP A 218 -20.13 -4.73 -3.75
N ALA A 219 -20.52 -4.01 -4.81
CA ALA A 219 -21.84 -3.40 -4.90
C ALA A 219 -22.96 -4.43 -5.15
N ALA A 220 -22.68 -5.48 -5.91
CA ALA A 220 -23.67 -6.45 -6.37
C ALA A 220 -23.98 -7.58 -5.38
N MET A 221 -23.04 -7.94 -4.51
CA MET A 221 -23.21 -9.09 -3.62
C MET A 221 -24.26 -8.83 -2.53
N PRO A 222 -25.17 -9.80 -2.27
CA PRO A 222 -26.23 -9.61 -1.28
C PRO A 222 -25.73 -9.73 0.17
N GLN A 223 -24.57 -10.33 0.42
CA GLN A 223 -23.99 -10.49 1.75
C GLN A 223 -23.32 -9.20 2.22
N ARG A 224 -24.13 -8.18 2.58
CA ARG A 224 -23.63 -6.85 2.97
C ARG A 224 -22.69 -6.88 4.17
N GLU A 225 -22.91 -7.77 5.14
CA GLU A 225 -22.02 -7.94 6.28
C GLU A 225 -20.65 -8.52 5.90
N ILE A 226 -20.56 -9.27 4.80
CA ILE A 226 -19.29 -9.74 4.23
C ILE A 226 -18.64 -8.61 3.43
N ALA A 227 -19.41 -7.92 2.58
CA ALA A 227 -18.92 -6.76 1.81
C ALA A 227 -18.35 -5.66 2.71
N GLN A 228 -18.93 -5.46 3.90
CA GLN A 228 -18.42 -4.47 4.86
C GLN A 228 -17.02 -4.83 5.40
N GLY A 229 -16.57 -6.08 5.28
CA GLY A 229 -15.17 -6.44 5.56
C GLY A 229 -14.19 -5.68 4.66
N CYS A 230 -14.58 -5.41 3.41
CA CYS A 230 -13.81 -4.57 2.49
C CYS A 230 -13.82 -3.10 2.95
N ASP A 231 -14.98 -2.60 3.41
CA ASP A 231 -15.12 -1.23 3.97
C ASP A 231 -14.18 -0.99 5.16
N MET A 232 -13.96 -2.04 5.98
CA MET A 232 -13.06 -1.99 7.13
C MET A 232 -11.58 -1.85 6.74
N CYS A 233 -11.20 -2.19 5.52
CA CYS A 233 -9.85 -1.97 4.99
C CYS A 233 -9.75 -0.66 4.19
N HIS A 234 -10.84 -0.29 3.50
CA HIS A 234 -10.87 0.81 2.53
C HIS A 234 -11.59 2.07 3.04
N TYR A 235 -11.28 2.53 4.25
CA TYR A 235 -11.89 3.74 4.82
C TYR A 235 -10.94 4.94 4.93
N GLN A 236 -9.67 4.81 4.55
CA GLN A 236 -8.63 5.82 4.85
C GLN A 236 -8.92 7.16 4.16
N GLN A 237 -9.60 7.15 3.02
CA GLN A 237 -10.15 8.33 2.34
C GLN A 237 -11.18 9.07 3.22
N ASN A 238 -11.84 8.37 4.13
CA ASN A 238 -12.93 8.92 4.93
C ASN A 238 -12.47 9.39 6.32
N LYS A 239 -11.44 8.76 6.90
CA LYS A 239 -10.98 9.04 8.27
C LYS A 239 -9.47 8.77 8.46
N CYS A 240 -8.86 9.46 9.42
CA CYS A 240 -7.41 9.40 9.66
C CYS A 240 -6.97 8.44 10.77
N ASP A 241 -7.87 7.68 11.39
CA ASP A 241 -7.57 6.85 12.57
C ASP A 241 -7.21 5.40 12.24
N GLY A 242 -6.75 5.12 11.01
CA GLY A 242 -6.33 3.78 10.58
C GLY A 242 -4.96 3.34 11.07
N CYS A 243 -4.01 4.27 11.21
CA CYS A 243 -2.65 3.96 11.64
C CYS A 243 -2.37 4.41 13.08
N HIS A 244 -2.79 5.62 13.46
CA HIS A 244 -2.71 6.14 14.83
C HIS A 244 -4.11 6.13 15.42
N THR A 245 -4.47 5.04 16.08
CA THR A 245 -5.88 4.74 16.36
C THR A 245 -6.49 5.68 17.42
N ARG A 246 -7.81 5.85 17.30
CA ARG A 246 -8.60 6.57 18.30
C ARG A 246 -8.57 5.82 19.65
N HIS A 247 -8.55 6.49 20.80
CA HIS A 247 -8.55 7.94 21.02
C HIS A 247 -7.19 8.46 21.52
N THR A 248 -6.14 7.64 21.42
CA THR A 248 -4.78 8.03 21.82
C THR A 248 -4.07 8.82 20.72
N PHE A 249 -4.35 8.51 19.45
CA PHE A 249 -3.75 9.14 18.27
C PHE A 249 -2.21 9.19 18.34
N SER A 250 -1.60 8.06 18.73
CA SER A 250 -0.16 7.98 18.95
C SER A 250 0.61 7.89 17.63
N ALA A 251 1.44 8.89 17.35
CA ALA A 251 2.38 8.81 16.23
C ALA A 251 3.40 7.67 16.40
N ALA A 252 3.74 7.29 17.65
CA ALA A 252 4.62 6.16 17.93
C ALA A 252 3.97 4.81 17.64
N GLU A 253 2.65 4.70 17.84
CA GLU A 253 1.85 3.54 17.40
C GLU A 253 1.86 3.43 15.88
N ALA A 254 1.55 4.53 15.17
CA ALA A 254 1.49 4.54 13.70
C ALA A 254 2.84 4.24 13.01
N ARG A 255 3.97 4.36 13.72
CA ARG A 255 5.32 4.05 13.19
C ARG A 255 5.72 2.59 13.38
N GLN A 256 4.92 1.80 14.10
CA GLN A 256 5.14 0.37 14.26
C GLN A 256 4.48 -0.38 13.09
N PRO A 257 5.15 -1.35 12.46
CA PRO A 257 4.61 -2.21 11.43
C PRO A 257 3.20 -2.78 11.68
N GLU A 258 2.84 -3.08 12.93
CA GLU A 258 1.52 -3.58 13.32
C GLU A 258 0.38 -2.64 12.93
N ALA A 259 0.62 -1.33 12.83
CA ALA A 259 -0.38 -0.35 12.40
C ALA A 259 -0.85 -0.56 10.95
N CYS A 260 -0.02 -1.18 10.11
CA CYS A 260 -0.37 -1.49 8.72
C CYS A 260 -1.03 -2.87 8.58
N ALA A 261 -0.76 -3.77 9.52
CA ALA A 261 -1.01 -5.21 9.40
C ALA A 261 -2.48 -5.60 9.28
N THR A 262 -3.42 -4.76 9.75
CA THR A 262 -4.85 -5.08 9.67
C THR A 262 -5.38 -5.05 8.22
N CYS A 263 -4.79 -4.22 7.37
CA CYS A 263 -5.20 -4.08 5.96
C CYS A 263 -4.18 -4.73 5.01
N HIS A 264 -2.88 -4.58 5.28
CA HIS A 264 -1.80 -5.10 4.44
C HIS A 264 -1.37 -6.51 4.87
N ASN A 265 -2.26 -7.48 4.70
CA ASN A 265 -2.05 -8.90 5.00
C ASN A 265 -2.84 -9.78 4.01
N GLY A 266 -2.73 -11.10 4.14
CA GLY A 266 -3.67 -12.02 3.52
C GLY A 266 -3.35 -12.41 2.08
N VAL A 267 -4.32 -13.03 1.41
CA VAL A 267 -4.07 -13.87 0.23
C VAL A 267 -3.68 -13.10 -1.03
N ASP A 268 -4.14 -11.86 -1.17
CA ASP A 268 -3.92 -10.97 -2.33
C ASP A 268 -2.86 -9.90 -2.05
N HIS A 269 -2.44 -9.72 -0.81
CA HIS A 269 -1.39 -8.77 -0.45
C HIS A 269 -0.79 -9.06 0.93
N ASN A 270 -0.01 -10.15 1.03
CA ASN A 270 0.65 -10.60 2.26
C ASN A 270 1.91 -9.77 2.63
N GLU A 271 1.86 -8.44 2.58
CA GLU A 271 3.03 -7.61 2.92
C GLU A 271 3.45 -7.80 4.39
N TRP A 272 2.49 -7.87 5.31
CA TRP A 272 2.76 -8.09 6.73
C TRP A 272 3.51 -9.41 6.98
N GLU A 273 3.03 -10.51 6.43
CA GLU A 273 3.59 -11.84 6.59
C GLU A 273 4.99 -11.90 5.99
N ASN A 274 5.18 -11.35 4.78
CA ASN A 274 6.49 -11.30 4.14
C ASN A 274 7.46 -10.40 4.90
N TYR A 275 7.02 -9.21 5.34
CA TYR A 275 7.86 -8.34 6.15
C TYR A 275 8.31 -9.05 7.42
N LEU A 276 7.40 -9.61 8.20
CA LEU A 276 7.73 -10.26 9.47
C LEU A 276 8.67 -11.46 9.30
N THR A 277 8.49 -12.24 8.24
CA THR A 277 9.32 -13.43 7.98
C THR A 277 10.62 -13.12 7.23
N SER A 278 10.81 -11.89 6.75
CA SER A 278 12.08 -11.39 6.24
C SER A 278 13.11 -11.16 7.36
N LYS A 279 14.36 -10.90 6.98
CA LYS A 279 15.38 -10.45 7.95
C LYS A 279 15.12 -9.06 8.51
N HIS A 280 14.48 -8.16 7.76
CA HIS A 280 14.07 -6.86 8.29
C HIS A 280 13.07 -7.02 9.44
N GLY A 281 12.01 -7.81 9.23
CA GLY A 281 11.01 -8.11 10.26
C GLY A 281 11.55 -8.94 11.41
N THR A 282 12.51 -9.83 11.18
CA THR A 282 13.20 -10.57 12.25
C THR A 282 13.94 -9.62 13.20
N VAL A 283 14.68 -8.64 12.66
CA VAL A 283 15.37 -7.63 13.47
C VAL A 283 14.35 -6.75 14.19
N TYR A 284 13.29 -6.31 13.51
CA TYR A 284 12.20 -5.57 14.16
C TYR A 284 11.63 -6.32 15.38
N GLN A 285 11.20 -7.57 15.20
CA GLN A 285 10.60 -8.36 16.29
C GLN A 285 11.53 -8.55 17.48
N THR A 286 12.83 -8.69 17.22
CA THR A 286 13.83 -8.95 18.27
C THR A 286 14.37 -7.68 18.93
N GLN A 287 14.37 -6.55 18.22
CA GLN A 287 15.01 -5.31 18.67
C GLN A 287 14.05 -4.16 18.96
N LYS A 288 12.77 -4.22 18.56
CA LYS A 288 11.83 -3.08 18.71
C LYS A 288 11.71 -2.52 20.12
N LYS A 289 11.93 -3.34 21.15
CA LYS A 289 11.93 -2.89 22.56
C LYS A 289 13.08 -1.93 22.89
N ASN A 290 14.14 -1.92 22.08
CA ASN A 290 15.31 -1.06 22.21
C ASN A 290 15.19 0.20 21.34
N TRP A 291 14.13 0.32 20.54
CA TRP A 291 13.92 1.46 19.64
C TRP A 291 13.02 2.50 20.28
N ASN A 292 13.20 3.76 19.88
CA ASN A 292 12.38 4.88 20.33
C ASN A 292 11.44 5.34 19.20
N PHE A 293 10.21 4.82 19.22
CA PHE A 293 9.17 5.17 18.22
C PHE A 293 8.62 6.59 18.36
N GLU A 294 8.97 7.34 19.42
CA GLU A 294 8.57 8.74 19.54
C GLU A 294 9.36 9.66 18.60
N ALA A 295 10.58 9.27 18.23
CA ALA A 295 11.35 9.93 17.18
C ALA A 295 10.55 9.97 15.87
N GLN A 296 10.58 11.11 15.19
CA GLN A 296 9.99 11.21 13.85
C GLN A 296 10.74 10.33 12.86
N LEU A 297 10.09 9.93 11.75
CA LEU A 297 10.66 8.97 10.79
C LEU A 297 12.00 9.44 10.21
N LYS A 298 12.18 10.75 9.98
CA LYS A 298 13.46 11.33 9.53
C LYS A 298 14.63 11.04 10.47
N ASP A 299 14.35 10.87 11.75
CA ASP A 299 15.33 10.61 12.80
C ASP A 299 15.27 9.16 13.32
N SER A 300 14.59 8.24 12.61
CA SER A 300 14.35 6.87 13.08
C SER A 300 15.64 6.08 13.29
N PHE A 301 16.60 6.21 12.37
CA PHE A 301 17.88 5.50 12.44
C PHE A 301 18.90 6.20 13.35
N THR A 302 18.68 7.48 13.68
CA THR A 302 19.59 8.28 14.51
C THR A 302 19.09 8.35 15.96
N GLN A 303 18.03 9.11 16.22
CA GLN A 303 17.45 9.28 17.57
C GLN A 303 16.49 8.14 17.94
N GLY A 304 15.86 7.51 16.93
CA GLY A 304 15.01 6.35 17.12
C GLY A 304 15.79 5.07 17.38
N HIS A 305 17.08 5.03 17.03
CA HIS A 305 17.97 3.87 17.10
C HIS A 305 17.43 2.62 16.38
N TYR A 306 16.67 2.81 15.30
CA TYR A 306 16.20 1.70 14.49
C TYR A 306 17.41 1.02 13.84
N THR A 307 17.43 -0.30 13.87
CA THR A 307 18.51 -1.12 13.28
C THR A 307 18.03 -1.97 12.10
N ALA A 308 16.76 -1.81 11.70
CA ALA A 308 16.17 -2.36 10.51
C ALA A 308 15.02 -1.45 10.04
N PRO A 309 14.62 -1.52 8.75
CA PRO A 309 13.50 -0.73 8.27
C PRO A 309 12.16 -1.25 8.80
N THR A 310 11.17 -0.36 8.83
CA THR A 310 9.74 -0.66 9.00
C THR A 310 8.96 -0.33 7.74
N CYS A 311 7.68 -0.70 7.70
CA CYS A 311 6.76 -0.29 6.62
C CYS A 311 6.83 1.22 6.39
N GLN A 312 6.84 1.99 7.47
CA GLN A 312 6.80 3.44 7.48
C GLN A 312 8.13 4.05 7.01
N THR A 313 9.28 3.56 7.48
CA THR A 313 10.58 4.09 7.02
C THR A 313 10.80 3.86 5.53
N CYS A 314 10.18 2.81 4.97
CA CYS A 314 10.26 2.51 3.55
C CYS A 314 9.23 3.27 2.71
N HIS A 315 7.96 3.30 3.10
CA HIS A 315 6.89 3.80 2.22
C HIS A 315 6.57 5.28 2.38
N PHE A 316 6.85 5.89 3.53
CA PHE A 316 6.63 7.34 3.74
C PHE A 316 7.78 8.19 3.20
N GLU A 317 8.94 7.56 3.02
CA GLU A 317 10.18 8.21 2.56
C GLU A 317 10.14 8.49 1.06
N PHE A 318 10.60 9.67 0.65
CA PHE A 318 10.91 10.01 -0.72
C PHE A 318 12.02 11.06 -0.77
N LYS A 319 13.16 10.69 -1.36
CA LYS A 319 14.33 11.56 -1.54
C LYS A 319 14.81 12.21 -0.23
N GLY A 320 14.84 11.43 0.86
CA GLY A 320 15.31 11.83 2.19
C GLY A 320 14.27 12.51 3.07
N GLU A 321 13.09 12.82 2.55
CA GLU A 321 11.98 13.42 3.30
C GLU A 321 10.84 12.43 3.53
N TYR A 322 10.01 12.70 4.55
CA TYR A 322 8.93 11.81 4.96
C TYR A 322 7.60 12.57 4.95
N SER A 323 6.55 11.97 4.38
CA SER A 323 5.21 12.58 4.35
C SER A 323 4.10 11.53 4.34
N HIS A 324 2.85 11.97 4.49
CA HIS A 324 1.67 11.13 4.32
C HIS A 324 1.31 10.82 2.85
N ASN A 325 2.21 11.10 1.90
CA ASN A 325 2.09 10.62 0.52
C ASN A 325 3.00 9.40 0.31
N LEU A 326 2.39 8.21 0.29
CA LEU A 326 3.09 6.93 0.21
C LEU A 326 3.27 6.43 -1.22
N VAL A 327 2.67 7.11 -2.21
CA VAL A 327 2.59 6.57 -3.57
C VAL A 327 3.75 7.01 -4.46
N ARG A 328 4.58 7.97 -4.03
CA ARG A 328 5.66 8.58 -4.84
C ARG A 328 6.74 7.62 -5.34
N LYS A 329 6.88 6.43 -4.77
CA LYS A 329 7.84 5.39 -5.20
C LYS A 329 7.20 4.14 -5.81
N VAL A 330 5.88 4.08 -5.91
CA VAL A 330 5.17 2.92 -6.47
C VAL A 330 5.60 2.67 -7.92
N ARG A 331 5.98 1.43 -8.23
CA ARG A 331 6.33 0.96 -9.59
C ARG A 331 5.44 -0.20 -10.03
N TRP A 332 5.28 -1.19 -9.16
CA TRP A 332 4.52 -2.40 -9.46
C TRP A 332 3.06 -2.36 -8.96
N ALA A 333 2.67 -1.32 -8.20
CA ALA A 333 1.32 -1.14 -7.67
C ALA A 333 0.83 -2.33 -6.83
N PHE A 334 -0.47 -2.61 -6.92
CA PHE A 334 -1.16 -3.71 -6.24
C PHE A 334 -0.77 -5.06 -6.82
N ASN A 335 -0.98 -5.25 -8.12
CA ASN A 335 -0.69 -6.49 -8.85
C ASN A 335 0.26 -6.26 -10.05
N PRO A 336 1.14 -7.22 -10.35
CA PRO A 336 1.98 -7.15 -11.55
C PRO A 336 1.13 -7.36 -12.80
N THR A 337 1.31 -6.51 -13.81
CA THR A 337 0.61 -6.62 -15.10
C THR A 337 1.58 -6.47 -16.26
N PRO A 338 1.25 -6.99 -17.47
CA PRO A 338 2.11 -6.81 -18.65
C PRO A 338 2.35 -5.33 -18.97
N ALA A 339 1.32 -4.49 -18.82
CA ALA A 339 1.41 -3.06 -19.07
C ALA A 339 2.41 -2.35 -18.13
N ILE A 340 2.65 -2.88 -16.93
CA ILE A 340 3.70 -2.40 -16.03
C ILE A 340 5.04 -3.00 -16.44
N ALA A 341 5.11 -4.32 -16.61
CA ALA A 341 6.34 -5.06 -16.91
C ALA A 341 7.04 -4.55 -18.18
N ASP A 342 6.28 -4.27 -19.23
CA ASP A 342 6.80 -3.79 -20.52
C ASP A 342 7.33 -2.35 -20.46
N ASN A 343 6.99 -1.60 -19.41
CA ASN A 343 7.30 -0.17 -19.27
C ASN A 343 8.31 0.15 -18.15
N LEU A 344 8.92 -0.84 -17.50
CA LEU A 344 9.86 -0.58 -16.40
C LEU A 344 11.08 0.27 -16.80
N ASN A 345 11.43 0.34 -18.08
CA ASN A 345 12.51 1.16 -18.61
C ASN A 345 12.11 2.63 -18.87
N HIS A 346 10.81 2.96 -18.80
CA HIS A 346 10.35 4.32 -18.97
C HIS A 346 10.89 5.22 -17.83
N PRO A 347 11.30 6.48 -18.10
CA PRO A 347 11.95 7.35 -17.11
C PRO A 347 11.21 7.45 -15.78
N TRP A 348 9.88 7.53 -15.81
CA TRP A 348 9.03 7.54 -14.60
C TRP A 348 9.26 6.34 -13.67
N PHE A 349 9.46 5.13 -14.21
CA PHE A 349 9.73 3.93 -13.41
C PHE A 349 11.17 3.87 -12.93
N GLN A 350 12.11 4.43 -13.69
CA GLN A 350 13.53 4.49 -13.33
C GLN A 350 13.77 5.50 -12.20
N GLU A 351 13.20 6.71 -12.28
CA GLU A 351 13.28 7.70 -11.20
C GLU A 351 12.74 7.13 -9.87
N ARG A 352 11.65 6.35 -9.94
CA ARG A 352 11.08 5.71 -8.75
C ARG A 352 11.93 4.54 -8.25
N LYS A 353 12.67 3.87 -9.13
CA LYS A 353 13.63 2.83 -8.74
C LYS A 353 14.84 3.46 -8.04
N GLU A 354 15.34 4.58 -8.55
CA GLU A 354 16.37 5.39 -7.91
C GLU A 354 15.92 5.86 -6.52
N ALA A 355 14.69 6.36 -6.40
CA ALA A 355 14.14 6.74 -5.09
C ALA A 355 14.06 5.56 -4.10
N TRP A 356 13.83 4.32 -4.57
CA TRP A 356 13.94 3.13 -3.72
C TRP A 356 15.39 2.79 -3.37
N GLN A 357 16.34 2.99 -4.29
CA GLN A 357 17.76 2.80 -4.01
C GLN A 357 18.25 3.77 -2.94
N ASP A 358 17.79 5.02 -2.95
CA ASP A 358 18.07 6.00 -1.88
C ASP A 358 17.56 5.51 -0.52
N THR A 359 16.36 4.94 -0.47
CA THR A 359 15.84 4.32 0.77
C THR A 359 16.73 3.18 1.26
N CYS A 360 17.16 2.30 0.35
CA CYS A 360 18.05 1.18 0.65
C CYS A 360 19.43 1.67 1.15
N ALA A 361 19.90 2.80 0.63
CA ALA A 361 21.20 3.39 0.95
C ALA A 361 21.33 3.89 2.40
N ASN A 362 20.21 3.99 3.14
CA ASN A 362 20.24 4.23 4.58
C ASN A 362 20.97 3.11 5.35
N CYS A 363 21.10 1.90 4.79
CA CYS A 363 21.74 0.76 5.45
C CYS A 363 22.66 -0.07 4.54
N HIS A 364 22.37 -0.15 3.24
CA HIS A 364 23.07 -1.00 2.29
C HIS A 364 23.91 -0.19 1.30
N SER A 365 24.91 -0.82 0.68
CA SER A 365 25.59 -0.19 -0.46
C SER A 365 24.62 -0.01 -1.64
N ALA A 366 24.82 1.03 -2.44
CA ALA A 366 24.04 1.26 -3.66
C ALA A 366 24.05 0.02 -4.59
N SER A 367 25.20 -0.66 -4.72
CA SER A 367 25.34 -1.87 -5.52
C SER A 367 24.45 -3.02 -5.04
N PHE A 368 24.27 -3.19 -3.73
CA PHE A 368 23.40 -4.22 -3.18
C PHE A 368 21.93 -3.88 -3.46
N GLY A 369 21.52 -2.63 -3.20
CA GLY A 369 20.16 -2.17 -3.45
C GLY A 369 19.76 -2.31 -4.92
N GLU A 370 20.64 -1.92 -5.85
CA GLU A 370 20.43 -2.08 -7.29
C GLU A 370 20.32 -3.55 -7.71
N ALA A 371 21.24 -4.40 -7.24
CA ALA A 371 21.25 -5.82 -7.56
C ALA A 371 19.97 -6.51 -7.09
N TYR A 372 19.53 -6.23 -5.86
CA TYR A 372 18.31 -6.80 -5.30
C TYR A 372 17.06 -6.35 -6.07
N LEU A 373 16.89 -5.03 -6.27
CA LEU A 373 15.72 -4.51 -6.99
C LEU A 373 15.67 -4.98 -8.45
N THR A 374 16.83 -5.20 -9.09
CA THR A 374 16.90 -5.75 -10.45
C THR A 374 16.55 -7.23 -10.49
N ALA A 375 17.01 -8.02 -9.52
CA ALA A 375 16.56 -9.40 -9.37
C ALA A 375 15.05 -9.46 -9.09
N ALA A 376 14.54 -8.52 -8.29
CA ALA A 376 13.14 -8.46 -7.93
C ALA A 376 12.21 -8.17 -9.13
N ASP A 377 12.59 -7.20 -9.97
CA ASP A 377 11.90 -6.92 -11.23
C ASP A 377 11.87 -8.18 -12.12
N LYS A 378 12.99 -8.89 -12.26
CA LYS A 378 13.08 -10.11 -13.09
C LYS A 378 12.23 -11.26 -12.55
N GLY A 379 12.28 -11.51 -11.25
CA GLY A 379 11.48 -12.57 -10.62
C GLY A 379 9.98 -12.32 -10.77
N THR A 380 9.56 -11.06 -10.61
CA THR A 380 8.15 -10.65 -10.82
C THR A 380 7.72 -10.89 -12.27
N ILE A 381 8.56 -10.53 -13.25
CA ILE A 381 8.30 -10.80 -14.68
C ILE A 381 8.21 -12.31 -14.96
N GLN A 382 9.03 -13.13 -14.31
CA GLN A 382 8.98 -14.59 -14.48
C GLN A 382 7.65 -15.16 -13.98
N GLY A 383 7.19 -14.78 -12.78
CA GLY A 383 5.90 -15.21 -12.26
C GLY A 383 4.73 -14.75 -13.15
N LEU A 384 4.76 -13.49 -13.59
CA LEU A 384 3.75 -12.93 -14.49
C LEU A 384 3.66 -13.69 -15.82
N LYS A 385 4.78 -14.13 -16.41
CA LYS A 385 4.74 -14.90 -17.66
C LYS A 385 3.95 -16.20 -17.52
N VAL A 386 4.14 -16.92 -16.42
CA VAL A 386 3.42 -18.18 -16.14
C VAL A 386 1.92 -17.93 -16.03
N GLU A 387 1.52 -16.89 -15.29
CA GLU A 387 0.11 -16.51 -15.15
C GLU A 387 -0.50 -16.12 -16.51
N GLN A 388 0.21 -15.34 -17.33
CA GLN A 388 -0.29 -14.94 -18.66
C GLN A 388 -0.41 -16.12 -19.64
N GLU A 389 0.37 -17.18 -19.49
CA GLU A 389 0.20 -18.42 -20.26
C GLU A 389 -1.05 -19.18 -19.84
N ALA A 390 -1.26 -19.34 -18.53
CA ALA A 390 -2.44 -19.98 -17.97
C ALA A 390 -3.73 -19.23 -18.34
N LYS A 391 -3.70 -17.89 -18.29
CA LYS A 391 -4.77 -17.00 -18.74
C LYS A 391 -5.28 -17.35 -20.14
N LYS A 392 -4.37 -17.45 -21.11
CA LYS A 392 -4.72 -17.76 -22.51
C LYS A 392 -5.46 -19.08 -22.64
N ILE A 393 -5.11 -20.07 -21.81
CA ILE A 393 -5.76 -21.38 -21.82
C ILE A 393 -7.17 -21.29 -21.25
N VAL A 394 -7.36 -20.64 -20.10
CA VAL A 394 -8.70 -20.48 -19.49
C VAL A 394 -9.63 -19.63 -20.37
N GLU A 395 -9.13 -18.54 -20.93
CA GLU A 395 -9.87 -17.72 -21.90
C GLU A 395 -10.24 -18.52 -23.16
N ALA A 396 -9.35 -19.39 -23.65
CA ALA A 396 -9.64 -20.25 -24.78
C ALA A 396 -10.71 -21.32 -24.45
N LEU A 397 -10.65 -21.94 -23.28
CA LEU A 397 -11.70 -22.88 -22.82
C LEU A 397 -13.05 -22.17 -22.71
N HIS A 398 -13.06 -20.96 -22.14
CA HIS A 398 -14.24 -20.12 -22.05
C HIS A 398 -14.79 -19.77 -23.43
N LYS A 399 -13.95 -19.29 -24.35
CA LYS A 399 -14.35 -18.95 -25.73
C LYS A 399 -14.88 -20.16 -26.49
N ASP A 400 -14.27 -21.32 -26.31
CA ASP A 400 -14.66 -22.57 -26.97
C ASP A 400 -15.94 -23.18 -26.35
N GLY A 401 -16.44 -22.62 -25.24
CA GLY A 401 -17.64 -23.10 -24.56
C GLY A 401 -17.43 -24.43 -23.83
N LEU A 402 -16.19 -24.69 -23.38
CA LEU A 402 -15.74 -25.98 -22.83
C LEU A 402 -15.61 -25.99 -21.32
N LEU A 403 -15.78 -24.85 -20.64
CA LEU A 403 -15.76 -24.83 -19.18
C LEU A 403 -16.90 -25.72 -18.63
N VAL A 404 -16.64 -26.37 -17.51
CA VAL A 404 -17.63 -27.26 -16.88
C VAL A 404 -18.91 -26.48 -16.60
N GLY A 405 -20.04 -26.96 -17.12
CA GLY A 405 -21.34 -26.34 -16.92
C GLY A 405 -21.57 -25.04 -17.69
N GLN A 406 -20.65 -24.59 -18.56
CA GLN A 406 -20.75 -23.27 -19.20
C GLN A 406 -22.05 -23.02 -19.96
N LYS A 407 -22.57 -24.06 -20.63
CA LYS A 407 -23.80 -23.97 -21.44
C LYS A 407 -25.05 -24.47 -20.72
N THR A 408 -24.90 -25.03 -19.51
CA THR A 408 -25.97 -25.80 -18.84
C THR A 408 -26.24 -25.36 -17.41
N ASN A 409 -25.24 -24.85 -16.69
CA ASN A 409 -25.33 -24.56 -15.27
C ASN A 409 -24.40 -23.40 -14.83
N ARG A 410 -24.16 -22.42 -15.70
CA ARG A 410 -23.34 -21.23 -15.39
C ARG A 410 -24.21 -19.96 -15.40
N PRO A 411 -24.86 -19.61 -14.28
CA PRO A 411 -25.66 -18.40 -14.18
C PRO A 411 -24.78 -17.14 -14.25
N ALA A 412 -25.34 -16.05 -14.80
CA ALA A 412 -24.67 -14.76 -14.82
C ALA A 412 -24.44 -14.20 -13.41
N PRO A 413 -23.35 -13.43 -13.19
CA PRO A 413 -23.12 -12.74 -11.92
C PRO A 413 -24.19 -11.68 -11.64
N PRO A 414 -24.37 -11.26 -10.37
CA PRO A 414 -25.31 -10.22 -10.03
C PRO A 414 -24.91 -8.87 -10.66
N ALA A 415 -25.89 -8.13 -11.19
CA ALA A 415 -25.64 -6.81 -11.75
C ALA A 415 -25.06 -5.84 -10.70
N PRO A 416 -24.13 -4.93 -11.07
CA PRO A 416 -23.72 -4.58 -12.43
C PRO A 416 -22.54 -5.41 -12.97
N GLU A 417 -22.15 -6.47 -12.28
CA GLU A 417 -20.97 -7.25 -12.64
C GLU A 417 -21.10 -7.89 -14.03
N LYS A 418 -19.97 -8.02 -14.73
CA LYS A 418 -19.90 -8.65 -16.05
C LYS A 418 -19.21 -10.00 -15.95
N ASP A 419 -19.74 -10.96 -16.71
CA ASP A 419 -19.14 -12.29 -16.78
C ASP A 419 -17.76 -12.24 -17.46
N ALA A 420 -16.80 -12.95 -16.88
CA ALA A 420 -15.44 -13.06 -17.34
C ALA A 420 -14.82 -14.37 -16.81
N ALA A 421 -13.98 -15.00 -17.63
CA ALA A 421 -13.31 -16.24 -17.25
C ALA A 421 -12.23 -15.95 -16.19
N GLY A 422 -12.39 -16.49 -14.98
CA GLY A 422 -11.47 -16.20 -13.85
C GLY A 422 -11.55 -14.76 -13.37
N GLY A 423 -12.68 -14.05 -13.57
CA GLY A 423 -12.83 -12.66 -13.14
C GLY A 423 -12.87 -12.50 -11.62
N PHE A 424 -12.48 -11.33 -11.11
CA PHE A 424 -12.41 -11.03 -9.67
C PHE A 424 -13.70 -11.39 -8.89
N PHE A 425 -14.87 -11.19 -9.48
CA PHE A 425 -16.15 -11.53 -8.85
C PHE A 425 -16.27 -13.00 -8.41
N GLN A 426 -15.56 -13.90 -9.09
CA GLN A 426 -15.57 -15.33 -8.83
C GLN A 426 -14.85 -15.70 -7.51
N LEU A 427 -14.14 -14.74 -6.91
CA LEU A 427 -13.58 -14.87 -5.56
C LEU A 427 -14.65 -14.72 -4.47
N PHE A 428 -15.66 -13.86 -4.71
CA PHE A 428 -16.66 -13.44 -3.73
C PHE A 428 -18.08 -13.95 -4.01
N TRP A 429 -18.33 -14.48 -5.20
CA TRP A 429 -19.62 -15.02 -5.58
C TRP A 429 -19.49 -16.31 -6.40
N ALA A 430 -20.27 -17.31 -5.98
CA ALA A 430 -20.38 -18.57 -6.69
C ALA A 430 -21.83 -19.07 -6.72
N LYS A 431 -22.29 -19.54 -7.88
CA LYS A 431 -23.59 -20.22 -8.04
C LYS A 431 -23.54 -21.18 -9.22
N GLY A 432 -24.02 -22.41 -9.02
CA GLY A 432 -23.91 -23.46 -10.04
C GLY A 432 -22.43 -23.73 -10.38
N ASN A 433 -22.09 -23.61 -11.66
CA ASN A 433 -20.72 -23.67 -12.18
C ASN A 433 -20.19 -22.30 -12.62
N SER A 434 -20.61 -21.22 -11.97
CA SER A 434 -19.97 -19.90 -12.06
C SER A 434 -19.34 -19.57 -10.71
N PRO A 435 -18.01 -19.58 -10.55
CA PRO A 435 -17.02 -20.12 -11.49
C PRO A 435 -17.07 -21.65 -11.65
N SER A 436 -16.50 -22.16 -12.74
CA SER A 436 -16.02 -23.55 -12.82
C SER A 436 -14.68 -23.68 -12.06
N HIS A 437 -14.27 -24.91 -11.74
CA HIS A 437 -13.04 -25.12 -10.95
C HIS A 437 -11.80 -24.49 -11.60
N VAL A 438 -11.59 -24.70 -12.91
CA VAL A 438 -10.43 -24.14 -13.63
C VAL A 438 -10.44 -22.60 -13.68
N GLU A 439 -11.63 -21.99 -13.71
CA GLU A 439 -11.75 -20.53 -13.58
C GLU A 439 -11.38 -20.06 -12.17
N ARG A 440 -11.80 -20.79 -11.14
CA ARG A 440 -11.45 -20.46 -9.76
C ARG A 440 -9.95 -20.58 -9.51
N VAL A 441 -9.32 -21.67 -9.98
CA VAL A 441 -7.86 -21.85 -9.89
C VAL A 441 -7.15 -20.69 -10.57
N TYR A 442 -7.58 -20.30 -11.77
CA TYR A 442 -6.98 -19.15 -12.44
C TYR A 442 -7.21 -17.83 -11.69
N ALA A 443 -8.41 -17.61 -11.13
CA ALA A 443 -8.69 -16.43 -10.31
C ALA A 443 -7.75 -16.34 -9.09
N ASP A 444 -7.54 -17.45 -8.39
CA ASP A 444 -6.56 -17.52 -7.29
C ASP A 444 -5.12 -17.32 -7.80
N MET A 445 -4.77 -17.84 -8.99
CA MET A 445 -3.43 -17.71 -9.57
C MET A 445 -3.04 -16.24 -9.85
N TRP A 446 -3.94 -15.44 -10.43
CA TRP A 446 -3.64 -14.06 -10.82
C TRP A 446 -3.88 -13.03 -9.71
N GLU A 447 -4.83 -13.29 -8.80
CA GLU A 447 -5.17 -12.34 -7.72
C GLU A 447 -4.55 -12.71 -6.37
N HIS A 448 -4.13 -13.96 -6.17
CA HIS A 448 -3.40 -14.35 -4.96
C HIS A 448 -1.93 -14.66 -5.27
N ASP A 449 -1.66 -15.71 -6.04
CA ASP A 449 -0.33 -16.33 -6.02
C ASP A 449 0.75 -15.52 -6.76
N VAL A 450 0.44 -14.91 -7.90
CA VAL A 450 1.39 -14.02 -8.59
C VAL A 450 1.64 -12.74 -7.78
N ILE A 451 0.63 -12.24 -7.05
CA ILE A 451 0.80 -11.06 -6.20
C ILE A 451 1.67 -11.43 -5.00
N LYS A 452 1.39 -12.54 -4.31
CA LYS A 452 2.22 -13.02 -3.18
C LYS A 452 3.67 -13.26 -3.61
N LEU A 453 3.93 -13.80 -4.81
CA LEU A 453 5.28 -13.89 -5.38
C LEU A 453 5.95 -12.52 -5.42
N TYR A 454 5.29 -11.55 -6.03
CA TYR A 454 5.79 -10.18 -6.16
C TYR A 454 6.04 -9.55 -4.78
N LYS A 455 5.08 -9.63 -3.85
CA LYS A 455 5.21 -9.08 -2.49
C LYS A 455 6.32 -9.77 -1.71
N GLY A 456 6.47 -11.08 -1.80
CA GLY A 456 7.53 -11.85 -1.14
C GLY A 456 8.93 -11.46 -1.59
N ILE A 457 9.11 -11.27 -2.90
CA ILE A 457 10.35 -10.75 -3.46
C ILE A 457 10.65 -9.35 -2.90
N PHE A 458 9.72 -8.39 -3.03
CA PHE A 458 10.03 -7.00 -2.67
C PHE A 458 10.16 -6.76 -1.16
N HIS A 459 9.62 -7.66 -0.33
CA HIS A 459 9.79 -7.64 1.13
C HIS A 459 10.89 -8.59 1.64
N ALA A 460 11.69 -9.16 0.74
CA ALA A 460 12.85 -9.99 1.09
C ALA A 460 12.53 -11.21 1.97
N ASN A 461 11.42 -11.90 1.65
CA ASN A 461 11.06 -13.17 2.23
C ASN A 461 11.28 -14.31 1.22
N PRO A 462 12.38 -15.09 1.32
CA PRO A 462 12.64 -16.22 0.42
C PRO A 462 11.49 -17.22 0.32
N GLY A 463 10.83 -17.56 1.45
CA GLY A 463 9.70 -18.48 1.44
C GLY A 463 8.47 -17.91 0.71
N GLY A 464 8.34 -16.58 0.71
CA GLY A 464 7.24 -15.83 0.11
C GLY A 464 7.25 -15.75 -1.42
N PHE A 465 8.32 -16.20 -2.07
CA PHE A 465 8.39 -16.24 -3.54
C PHE A 465 8.95 -17.53 -4.12
N THR A 466 9.23 -18.53 -3.28
CA THR A 466 9.78 -19.83 -3.71
C THR A 466 8.83 -20.97 -3.35
N TYR A 467 8.98 -21.54 -2.15
CA TYR A 467 8.34 -22.78 -1.74
C TYR A 467 6.96 -22.59 -1.11
N THR A 468 6.80 -21.60 -0.23
CA THR A 468 5.58 -21.47 0.58
C THR A 468 4.52 -20.66 -0.15
N GLU A 469 4.95 -19.57 -0.78
CA GLU A 469 4.10 -18.71 -1.58
C GLU A 469 4.80 -18.40 -2.90
N GLY A 470 4.02 -17.96 -3.88
CA GLY A 470 4.54 -17.54 -5.17
C GLY A 470 4.89 -18.72 -6.07
N TRP A 471 6.18 -19.01 -6.31
CA TRP A 471 6.59 -19.84 -7.45
C TRP A 471 6.03 -21.27 -7.41
N SER A 472 6.10 -21.95 -6.26
CA SER A 472 5.57 -23.31 -6.12
C SER A 472 4.05 -23.37 -6.33
N GLU A 473 3.33 -22.40 -5.78
CA GLU A 473 1.87 -22.30 -5.90
C GLU A 473 1.46 -21.99 -7.35
N LEU A 474 2.15 -21.07 -8.02
CA LEU A 474 1.97 -20.80 -9.45
C LEU A 474 2.19 -22.05 -10.32
N MET A 475 3.18 -22.89 -9.99
CA MET A 475 3.41 -24.14 -10.73
C MET A 475 2.31 -25.17 -10.48
N ARG A 476 1.75 -25.23 -9.26
CA ARG A 476 0.59 -26.08 -8.97
C ARG A 476 -0.61 -25.63 -9.81
N ASP A 477 -0.96 -24.35 -9.75
CA ASP A 477 -2.11 -23.80 -10.46
C ASP A 477 -1.96 -23.98 -11.98
N TYR A 478 -0.76 -23.73 -12.51
CA TYR A 478 -0.44 -24.00 -13.91
C TYR A 478 -0.70 -25.47 -14.28
N ALA A 479 -0.18 -26.41 -13.48
CA ALA A 479 -0.35 -27.84 -13.74
C ALA A 479 -1.84 -28.25 -13.72
N GLU A 480 -2.61 -27.74 -12.77
CA GLU A 480 -4.06 -27.98 -12.67
C GLU A 480 -4.81 -27.42 -13.89
N ILE A 481 -4.47 -26.21 -14.34
CA ILE A 481 -5.08 -25.60 -15.52
C ILE A 481 -4.74 -26.38 -16.80
N MET A 482 -3.50 -26.83 -16.96
CA MET A 482 -3.09 -27.61 -18.14
C MET A 482 -3.73 -29.00 -18.16
N ASP A 483 -3.87 -29.65 -17.00
CA ASP A 483 -4.59 -30.91 -16.87
C ASP A 483 -6.08 -30.74 -17.22
N ALA A 484 -6.74 -29.72 -16.66
CA ALA A 484 -8.12 -29.40 -16.99
C ALA A 484 -8.32 -29.11 -18.49
N ASN A 485 -7.41 -28.35 -19.11
CA ASN A 485 -7.44 -28.08 -20.55
C ASN A 485 -7.36 -29.36 -21.39
N THR A 486 -6.48 -30.28 -21.02
CA THR A 486 -6.34 -31.58 -21.69
C THR A 486 -7.64 -32.38 -21.57
N GLN A 487 -8.10 -32.60 -20.34
CA GLN A 487 -9.29 -33.41 -20.08
C GLN A 487 -10.55 -32.84 -20.74
N LEU A 488 -10.77 -31.52 -20.68
CA LEU A 488 -11.96 -30.90 -21.25
C LEU A 488 -11.97 -30.96 -22.78
N ARG A 489 -10.81 -30.81 -23.42
CA ARG A 489 -10.70 -30.93 -24.88
C ARG A 489 -10.85 -32.36 -25.36
N GLU A 490 -10.25 -33.33 -24.67
CA GLU A 490 -10.40 -34.76 -24.98
C GLU A 490 -11.85 -35.20 -24.88
N ARG A 491 -12.55 -34.83 -23.80
CA ARG A 491 -14.00 -35.12 -23.63
C ARG A 491 -14.86 -34.48 -24.73
N ALA A 492 -14.42 -33.37 -25.31
CA ALA A 492 -15.09 -32.71 -26.43
C ALA A 492 -14.64 -33.22 -27.82
N GLY A 493 -13.75 -34.22 -27.88
CA GLY A 493 -13.18 -34.72 -29.14
C GLY A 493 -12.31 -33.70 -29.87
N GLN A 494 -11.79 -32.69 -29.17
CA GLN A 494 -10.93 -31.64 -29.73
C GLN A 494 -9.45 -31.93 -29.46
N LYS A 495 -8.57 -31.53 -30.39
CA LYS A 495 -7.12 -31.56 -30.15
C LYS A 495 -6.75 -30.58 -29.03
N VAL A 496 -5.83 -30.99 -28.16
CA VAL A 496 -5.28 -30.13 -27.10
C VAL A 496 -4.55 -28.96 -27.75
N LYS A 497 -4.92 -27.72 -27.39
CA LYS A 497 -4.10 -26.54 -27.71
C LYS A 497 -2.95 -26.52 -26.70
N THR A 498 -1.72 -26.62 -27.18
CA THR A 498 -0.50 -26.50 -26.36
C THR A 498 -0.26 -25.02 -26.02
N SER A 499 0.02 -24.72 -24.76
CA SER A 499 0.71 -23.47 -24.40
C SER A 499 2.18 -23.61 -24.82
N ASP A 500 2.70 -22.65 -25.56
CA ASP A 500 4.11 -22.62 -25.92
C ASP A 500 4.94 -22.23 -24.69
N ALA A 501 5.34 -23.16 -23.82
CA ALA A 501 6.57 -23.01 -23.03
C ALA A 501 7.10 -24.30 -22.38
N ALA A 502 8.30 -24.71 -22.84
CA ALA A 502 9.41 -25.20 -22.02
C ALA A 502 10.69 -25.29 -22.88
N SER A 503 11.30 -24.14 -23.20
CA SER A 503 12.74 -24.07 -23.37
C SER A 503 13.23 -22.81 -22.69
N GLY A 504 13.82 -22.97 -21.51
CA GLY A 504 14.69 -21.94 -20.98
C GLY A 504 15.74 -21.63 -22.04
N ASP A 505 15.74 -20.40 -22.53
CA ASP A 505 16.82 -19.89 -23.35
C ASP A 505 18.04 -19.70 -22.44
N SER A 506 18.69 -20.81 -22.10
CA SER A 506 20.11 -20.79 -21.75
C SER A 506 20.86 -20.62 -23.06
N GLY A 507 21.21 -19.38 -23.39
CA GLY A 507 22.05 -19.06 -24.53
C GLY A 507 23.40 -19.77 -24.42
N LEU A 508 23.49 -20.98 -24.98
CA LEU A 508 24.70 -21.76 -25.26
C LEU A 508 24.28 -22.99 -26.08
N GLY A 509 23.99 -22.79 -27.37
CA GLY A 509 23.40 -23.84 -28.19
C GLY A 509 23.50 -23.64 -29.70
N ARG A 510 24.66 -23.21 -30.22
CA ARG A 510 25.01 -23.41 -31.63
C ARG A 510 26.50 -23.73 -31.78
N LEU A 511 26.86 -24.99 -31.56
CA LEU A 511 27.96 -25.60 -32.30
C LEU A 511 27.44 -26.87 -32.98
N ALA A 512 27.47 -26.82 -34.31
CA ALA A 512 27.01 -27.86 -35.20
C ALA A 512 27.85 -29.14 -35.03
N LEU A 513 27.16 -30.28 -35.00
CA LEU A 513 27.76 -31.60 -35.20
C LEU A 513 28.33 -31.68 -36.62
N GLY A 514 29.66 -31.75 -36.73
CA GLY A 514 30.39 -32.17 -37.92
C GLY A 514 31.11 -33.48 -37.62
N VAL A 515 30.64 -34.57 -38.22
CA VAL A 515 31.23 -35.91 -38.17
C VAL A 515 32.59 -35.93 -38.87
N VAL A 516 33.67 -36.37 -38.20
CA VAL A 516 34.79 -37.10 -38.85
C VAL A 516 35.38 -38.16 -37.90
N LEU A 517 35.54 -39.33 -38.50
CA LEU A 517 36.05 -40.65 -38.10
C LEU A 517 37.46 -40.73 -37.46
N LEU A 518 37.59 -41.78 -36.62
CA LEU A 518 38.70 -42.77 -36.48
C LEU A 518 40.16 -42.31 -36.31
N GLY A 519 40.80 -42.84 -35.26
CA GLY A 519 42.26 -42.98 -35.21
C GLY A 519 42.80 -43.42 -33.84
N ALA A 520 43.01 -44.72 -33.66
CA ALA A 520 43.67 -45.32 -32.50
C ALA A 520 45.13 -44.83 -32.36
N GLY A 521 45.59 -44.63 -31.12
CA GLY A 521 46.94 -44.15 -30.82
C GLY A 521 47.45 -44.60 -29.44
N ILE A 522 47.86 -45.86 -29.40
CA ILE A 522 48.66 -46.61 -28.42
C ILE A 522 49.51 -45.76 -27.44
N VAL A 523 49.33 -46.01 -26.14
CA VAL A 523 50.23 -45.64 -25.05
C VAL A 523 51.43 -46.61 -25.03
N VAL A 524 52.65 -46.10 -25.25
CA VAL A 524 53.89 -46.84 -24.96
C VAL A 524 54.57 -46.25 -23.74
N LEU A 525 54.65 -47.08 -22.70
CA LEU A 525 55.53 -46.95 -21.54
C LEU A 525 57.01 -46.94 -21.96
N ARG A 526 57.80 -45.98 -21.47
CA ARG A 526 59.22 -46.25 -21.19
C ARG A 526 59.68 -45.57 -19.90
N ARG A 527 60.18 -46.42 -19.01
CA ARG A 527 60.71 -46.16 -17.66
C ARG A 527 62.23 -45.96 -17.71
N ARG A 528 62.73 -45.22 -16.70
CA ARG A 528 64.07 -45.29 -16.02
C ARG A 528 65.26 -44.70 -16.78
N LYS A 529 66.27 -44.05 -16.17
CA LYS A 529 66.71 -43.55 -14.83
C LYS A 529 68.13 -42.95 -15.07
N PRO A 530 68.92 -42.41 -14.11
CA PRO A 530 68.78 -42.31 -12.65
C PRO A 530 68.06 -41.06 -12.16
#